data_AF-A0A391P765-F1
#
_entry.id   AF-A0A391P765-F1
#
_cell.length_a   1.000
_cell.length_b   1.000
_cell.length_c   1.000
_cell.angle_alpha   90.00
_cell.angle_beta   90.00
_cell.angle_gamma   90.00
#
_symmetry.space_group_name_H-M   'P 1'
#
loop_
_entity.id
_entity.type
_entity.pdbx_description
1 polymer ?
#
loop_
_entity_poly.entity_id
_entity_poly.type
_entity_poly.pdbx_seq_one_letter_code
_entity_poly.pdbx_strand_id
1 'polypeptide(L)' 'DHVGCYVCDDVPGQFKWQDGPLTRAVREGEWVLFEDVDMAPPDVLSALRLLLDTGELSL' A
#
# COMPACT_ATOMS: atom_id res chain seq x y z
N ASP A 1 6.06 3.90 3.01
CA ASP A 1 6.66 2.56 2.84
C ASP A 1 5.68 1.42 2.55
N HIS A 2 4.57 1.24 3.28
CA HIS A 2 3.71 0.05 3.05
C HIS A 2 2.95 0.03 1.72
N VAL A 3 2.72 1.21 1.14
CA VAL A 3 1.94 1.40 -0.10
C VAL A 3 2.85 1.38 -1.32
N GLY A 4 4.06 1.90 -1.17
CA GLY A 4 5.06 1.99 -2.22
C GLY A 4 5.83 3.29 -2.16
N CYS A 5 6.81 3.40 -3.05
CA CYS A 5 7.63 4.58 -3.21
C CYS A 5 8.13 4.69 -4.66
N TYR A 6 8.54 5.89 -5.05
CA TYR A 6 9.29 6.06 -6.29
C TYR A 6 10.77 5.74 -6.05
N VAL A 7 11.32 4.86 -6.88
CA VAL A 7 12.72 4.47 -6.86
C VAL A 7 13.41 4.89 -8.15
N CYS A 8 14.71 5.18 -8.07
CA CYS A 8 15.51 5.44 -9.27
C CYS A 8 15.52 4.21 -10.17
N ASP A 9 15.35 4.44 -11.47
CA ASP A 9 15.51 3.39 -12.46
C ASP A 9 16.96 3.34 -13.00
N ASP A 10 17.27 2.34 -13.82
CA ASP A 10 18.60 2.17 -14.41
C ASP A 10 18.97 3.30 -15.40
N VAL A 11 17.96 4.06 -15.86
CA VAL A 11 18.16 5.24 -16.70
C VAL A 11 18.25 6.50 -15.82
N PRO A 12 19.38 7.24 -15.86
CA PRO A 12 19.53 8.46 -15.11
C PRO A 12 18.40 9.47 -15.37
N GLY A 13 17.80 9.98 -14.30
CA GLY A 13 16.68 10.93 -14.36
C GLY A 13 15.30 10.28 -14.49
N GLN A 14 15.20 8.96 -14.52
CA GLN A 14 13.93 8.25 -14.48
C GLN A 14 13.66 7.69 -13.07
N PHE A 15 12.39 7.78 -12.69
CA PHE A 15 11.87 7.19 -11.45
C PHE A 15 10.72 6.26 -11.83
N LYS A 16 10.69 5.08 -11.22
CA LYS A 16 9.60 4.13 -11.36
C LYS A 16 8.89 3.97 -10.02
N TRP A 17 7.58 3.77 -10.10
CA TRP A 17 6.81 3.39 -8.93
C TRP A 17 7.15 1.95 -8.56
N GLN A 18 7.44 1.71 -7.29
CA GLN A 18 7.61 0.38 -6.72
C GLN A 18 6.51 0.16 -5.68
N ASP A 19 5.71 -0.89 -5.90
CA ASP A 19 4.66 -1.27 -4.95
C ASP A 19 5.26 -1.66 -3.61
N GLY A 20 4.65 -1.12 -2.54
CA GLY A 20 4.89 -1.58 -1.20
C GLY A 20 4.16 -2.90 -0.92
N PRO A 21 4.48 -3.56 0.20
CA PRO A 21 3.94 -4.88 0.53
C PRO A 21 2.41 -4.95 0.54
N LEU A 22 1.74 -3.91 1.04
CA LEU A 22 0.27 -3.89 1.10
C LEU A 22 -0.35 -3.74 -0.29
N THR A 23 0.16 -2.83 -1.12
CA THR A 23 -0.30 -2.64 -2.50
C THR A 23 -0.10 -3.89 -3.34
N ARG A 24 1.05 -4.54 -3.17
CA ARG A 24 1.36 -5.78 -3.85
C ARG A 24 0.37 -6.89 -3.46
N ALA A 25 0.16 -7.10 -2.16
CA ALA A 25 -0.74 -8.15 -1.68
C ALA A 25 -2.18 -7.95 -2.17
N VAL A 26 -2.68 -6.71 -2.18
CA VAL A 26 -4.01 -6.40 -2.73
C VAL A 26 -4.10 -6.68 -4.22
N ARG A 27 -3.08 -6.33 -5.01
CA ARG A 27 -3.05 -6.59 -6.46
C ARG A 27 -2.93 -8.08 -6.80
N GLU A 28 -2.15 -8.81 -6.02
CA GLU A 28 -1.87 -10.24 -6.25
C GLU A 28 -2.93 -11.16 -5.58
N GLY A 29 -3.84 -10.59 -4.78
CA GLY A 29 -4.87 -11.35 -4.06
C GLY A 29 -4.32 -12.17 -2.89
N GLU A 30 -3.24 -11.72 -2.28
CA GLU A 30 -2.59 -12.37 -1.15
C GLU A 30 -3.26 -12.03 0.19
N TRP A 31 -3.10 -12.92 1.17
CA TRP A 31 -3.58 -12.68 2.52
C TRP A 31 -2.66 -11.69 3.26
N VAL A 32 -3.25 -10.66 3.87
CA VAL A 32 -2.55 -9.69 4.72
C VAL A 32 -3.07 -9.79 6.15
N LEU A 33 -2.16 -9.93 7.11
CA LEU A 33 -2.45 -9.87 8.54
C LEU A 33 -2.01 -8.50 9.08
N PHE A 34 -2.92 -7.79 9.72
CA PHE A 34 -2.63 -6.53 10.42
C PHE A 34 -2.50 -6.79 11.92
N GLU A 35 -1.43 -6.27 12.53
CA GLU A 35 -1.21 -6.25 13.97
C GLU A 35 -1.49 -4.85 14.52
N ASP A 36 -1.94 -4.76 15.78
CA ASP A 36 -2.18 -3.51 16.53
C ASP A 36 -2.97 -2.43 15.76
N VAL A 37 -4.00 -2.86 15.02
CA VAL A 37 -4.80 -1.96 14.16
C VAL A 37 -5.49 -0.84 14.96
N ASP A 38 -5.79 -1.07 16.23
CA ASP A 38 -6.37 -0.09 17.15
C ASP A 38 -5.43 1.09 17.45
N MET A 39 -4.12 0.93 17.24
CA MET A 39 -3.12 1.99 17.42
C MET A 39 -2.81 2.72 16.10
N ALA A 40 -3.39 2.31 14.98
CA ALA A 40 -3.09 2.90 13.68
C ALA A 40 -3.61 4.36 13.59
N PRO A 41 -2.90 5.25 12.88
CA PRO A 41 -3.37 6.60 12.62
C PRO A 41 -4.73 6.63 11.91
N PRO A 42 -5.59 7.65 12.14
CA PRO A 42 -6.92 7.75 11.53
C PRO A 42 -6.91 7.66 9.98
N ASP A 43 -5.89 8.22 9.33
CA ASP A 43 -5.77 8.17 7.87
C ASP A 43 -5.51 6.75 7.36
N VAL A 44 -4.73 5.96 8.11
CA VAL A 44 -4.47 4.55 7.80
C VAL A 44 -5.74 3.73 7.97
N LEU A 45 -6.49 3.95 9.06
CA LEU A 45 -7.77 3.29 9.29
C LEU A 45 -8.79 3.61 8.19
N SER A 46 -8.82 4.84 7.70
CA SER A 46 -9.70 5.26 6.61
C SER A 46 -9.35 4.56 5.29
N ALA A 47 -8.06 4.42 4.98
CA ALA A 47 -7.60 3.69 3.81
C ALA A 47 -7.88 2.18 3.90
N LEU A 48 -7.69 1.58 5.09
CA LEU A 48 -8.05 0.18 5.34
C LEU A 48 -9.55 -0.05 5.21
N ARG A 49 -10.37 0.89 5.71
CA ARG A 49 -11.83 0.83 5.58
C ARG A 49 -12.24 0.79 4.12
N LEU A 50 -11.69 1.70 3.30
CA LEU A 50 -11.96 1.74 1.86
C LEU A 50 -11.54 0.44 1.19
N LEU A 51 -10.34 -0.07 1.50
CA LEU A 51 -9.84 -1.33 0.95
C LEU A 51 -10.77 -2.50 1.27
N LEU A 52 -11.32 -2.58 2.47
CA LEU A 52 -12.26 -3.64 2.85
C LEU A 52 -13.62 -3.50 2.15
N ASP A 53 -14.06 -2.28 1.88
CA ASP A 53 -15.36 -1.99 1.28
C ASP A 53 -15.31 -2.16 -0.26
N THR A 54 -14.21 -1.81 -0.94
CA THR A 54 -14.10 -1.81 -2.42
C THR A 54 -13.08 -2.78 -2.99
N GLY A 55 -12.15 -3.28 -2.19
CA GLY A 55 -10.98 -4.04 -2.67
C GLY A 55 -9.91 -3.15 -3.33
N GLU A 56 -10.07 -1.83 -3.30
CA GLU A 56 -9.14 -0.89 -3.92
C GLU A 56 -8.34 -0.12 -2.86
N LEU A 57 -7.02 -0.05 -3.05
CA LEU A 57 -6.15 0.88 -2.33
C LEU A 57 -6.08 2.20 -3.12
N SER A 58 -6.87 3.18 -2.71
CA SER A 58 -6.66 4.58 -3.10
C SER A 58 -6.31 5.39 -1.86
N LEU A 59 -5.13 6.02 -1.89
CA LEU A 59 -4.62 6.92 -0.85
C LEU A 59 -4.48 8.33 -1.41
#